data_AF-A0A965QB03-F1
#
_entry.id   AF-A0A965QB03-F1
#
_cell.length_a   1.000
_cell.length_b   1.000
_cell.length_c   1.000
_cell.angle_alpha   90.00
_cell.angle_beta   90.00
_cell.angle_gamma   90.00
#
_symmetry.space_group_name_H-M   'P 1'
#
loop_
_entity.id
_entity.type
_entity.pdbx_description
1 polymer ?
#
loop_
_entity_poly.entity_id
_entity_poly.type
_entity_poly.pdbx_seq_one_letter_code
_entity_poly.pdbx_strand_id
1 'polypeptide(L)'
;MTHPPRSFHSAILRVGTLLVIAGSPLVAQSSGRAFTPEDWYKIQRVGAGVLSPDGNTLAFTVTTVLEDKDLRHTEVWIQPVAGGAARRMTAPAFESTAPRWSDDGKTLYFTSQRPGSRGTSWAVRMDEGGEAFAVARQRLKGGLAVTDAEVKRAMALAFRHLKVVTEPGGAVGIAAVMCGRMPIKGRTVVVVASGGNVDAALFREALAAA
;
A
#
# COMPACT_ATOMS: atom_id res chain seq x y z
N MET A 1 -58.03 -42.64 90.32
CA MET A 1 -58.19 -43.63 89.23
C MET A 1 -59.25 -43.11 88.26
N THR A 2 -58.83 -42.43 87.20
CA THR A 2 -59.68 -42.00 86.08
C THR A 2 -58.77 -41.80 84.86
N HIS A 3 -58.89 -42.66 83.85
CA HIS A 3 -58.22 -42.49 82.55
C HIS A 3 -59.06 -41.58 81.64
N PRO A 4 -58.44 -40.72 80.81
CA PRO A 4 -59.04 -40.26 79.56
C PRO A 4 -58.44 -41.00 78.33
N PRO A 5 -59.16 -41.02 77.19
CA PRO A 5 -58.99 -42.02 76.14
C PRO A 5 -58.07 -41.60 74.98
N ARG A 6 -57.58 -42.62 74.26
CA ARG A 6 -56.76 -42.54 73.04
C ARG A 6 -57.57 -42.00 71.85
N SER A 7 -57.02 -41.03 71.11
CA SER A 7 -57.54 -40.58 69.81
C SER A 7 -56.72 -41.16 68.65
N PHE A 8 -57.45 -41.68 67.65
CA PHE A 8 -56.93 -42.26 66.41
C PHE A 8 -56.42 -41.15 65.46
N HIS A 9 -55.23 -41.34 64.87
CA HIS A 9 -54.74 -40.49 63.77
C HIS A 9 -55.19 -41.09 62.42
N SER A 10 -55.92 -40.30 61.63
CA SER A 10 -56.29 -40.64 60.26
C SER A 10 -55.18 -40.19 59.30
N ALA A 11 -54.64 -41.11 58.50
CA ALA A 11 -53.61 -40.84 57.51
C ALA A 11 -54.24 -40.29 56.21
N ILE A 12 -53.86 -39.08 55.80
CA ILE A 12 -54.25 -38.50 54.50
C ILE A 12 -53.16 -38.85 53.47
N LEU A 13 -53.54 -39.62 52.44
CA LEU A 13 -52.75 -39.88 51.25
C LEU A 13 -52.46 -38.56 50.50
N ARG A 14 -51.20 -38.22 50.25
CA ARG A 14 -50.82 -37.13 49.34
C ARG A 14 -50.55 -37.70 47.95
N VAL A 15 -51.38 -37.33 46.97
CA VAL A 15 -51.11 -37.56 45.54
C VAL A 15 -50.13 -36.48 45.07
N GLY A 16 -48.94 -36.88 44.62
CA GLY A 16 -47.94 -35.97 44.07
C GLY A 16 -48.14 -35.78 42.57
N THR A 17 -48.30 -34.53 42.13
CA THR A 17 -48.35 -34.16 40.71
C THR A 17 -46.93 -34.11 40.14
N LEU A 18 -46.67 -34.91 39.10
CA LEU A 18 -45.42 -34.88 38.34
C LEU A 18 -45.47 -33.75 37.30
N LEU A 19 -44.60 -32.74 37.45
CA LEU A 19 -44.46 -31.64 36.51
C LEU A 19 -43.48 -32.05 35.38
N VAL A 20 -43.98 -32.28 34.17
CA VAL A 20 -43.14 -32.49 32.99
C VAL A 20 -42.80 -31.12 32.39
N ILE A 21 -41.54 -30.71 32.48
CA ILE A 21 -41.05 -29.49 31.83
C ILE A 21 -40.71 -29.84 30.38
N ALA A 22 -41.54 -29.38 29.44
CA ALA A 22 -41.22 -29.44 28.01
C ALA A 22 -40.11 -28.42 27.71
N GLY A 23 -38.89 -28.91 27.42
CA GLY A 23 -37.79 -28.06 26.96
C GLY A 23 -38.04 -27.60 25.52
N SER A 24 -38.31 -26.32 25.32
CA SER A 24 -38.30 -25.73 23.97
C SER A 24 -36.84 -25.70 23.45
N PRO A 25 -36.58 -26.06 22.18
CA PRO A 25 -35.24 -25.93 21.63
C PRO A 25 -34.88 -24.45 21.53
N LEU A 26 -33.75 -24.06 22.13
CA LEU A 26 -33.13 -22.77 21.89
C LEU A 26 -32.62 -22.75 20.44
N VAL A 27 -33.39 -22.11 19.55
CA VAL A 27 -32.84 -21.66 18.27
C VAL A 27 -31.90 -20.51 18.59
N ALA A 28 -30.60 -20.70 18.36
CA ALA A 28 -29.62 -19.64 18.49
C ALA A 28 -29.99 -18.50 17.53
N GLN A 29 -30.44 -17.37 18.09
CA GLN A 29 -30.67 -16.16 17.32
C GLN A 29 -29.31 -15.63 16.85
N SER A 30 -29.06 -15.71 15.54
CA SER A 30 -28.00 -14.92 14.90
C SER A 30 -28.31 -13.44 15.15
N SER A 31 -27.52 -12.79 16.01
CA SER A 31 -27.70 -11.40 16.43
C SER A 31 -27.21 -10.37 15.40
N GLY A 32 -26.79 -10.79 14.20
CA GLY A 32 -26.37 -9.92 13.10
C GLY A 32 -27.35 -9.97 11.92
N ARG A 33 -27.56 -8.82 11.25
CA ARG A 33 -28.29 -8.80 9.97
C ARG A 33 -27.49 -9.53 8.89
N ALA A 34 -28.18 -10.10 7.90
CA ALA A 34 -27.54 -10.70 6.74
C ALA A 34 -26.69 -9.68 5.97
N PHE A 35 -25.61 -10.16 5.35
CA PHE A 35 -24.81 -9.39 4.40
C PHE A 35 -25.68 -9.03 3.19
N THR A 36 -25.64 -7.77 2.76
CA THR A 36 -26.38 -7.28 1.59
C THR A 36 -25.41 -6.77 0.52
N PRO A 37 -25.84 -6.60 -0.74
CA PRO A 37 -24.97 -6.02 -1.77
C PRO A 37 -24.34 -4.68 -1.37
N GLU A 38 -25.04 -3.86 -0.58
CA GLU A 38 -24.56 -2.56 -0.08
C GLU A 38 -23.37 -2.70 0.88
N ASP A 39 -23.20 -3.86 1.50
CA ASP A 39 -22.04 -4.13 2.36
C ASP A 39 -20.76 -4.32 1.56
N TRP A 40 -20.87 -4.81 0.33
CA TRP A 40 -19.72 -4.95 -0.56
C TRP A 40 -18.99 -3.63 -0.79
N TYR A 41 -19.73 -2.53 -0.91
CA TYR A 41 -19.17 -1.18 -1.10
C TYR A 41 -18.51 -0.60 0.16
N LYS A 42 -18.85 -1.14 1.34
CA LYS A 42 -18.26 -0.73 2.63
C LYS A 42 -16.97 -1.49 2.94
N ILE A 43 -16.66 -2.54 2.18
CA ILE A 43 -15.43 -3.31 2.38
C ILE A 43 -14.22 -2.46 2.03
N GLN A 44 -13.37 -2.23 3.02
CA GLN A 44 -12.05 -1.66 2.81
C GLN A 44 -11.08 -2.77 2.44
N ARG A 45 -10.36 -2.60 1.33
CA ARG A 45 -9.30 -3.54 0.94
C ARG A 45 -7.98 -3.04 1.47
N VAL A 46 -7.33 -3.84 2.30
CA VAL A 46 -5.96 -3.62 2.75
C VAL A 46 -4.99 -4.26 1.74
N GLY A 47 -4.05 -3.47 1.23
CA GLY A 47 -2.99 -3.93 0.35
C GLY A 47 -1.76 -4.43 1.11
N ALA A 48 -0.79 -4.97 0.38
CA ALA A 48 0.48 -5.41 0.99
C ALA A 48 1.18 -4.24 1.70
N GLY A 49 1.73 -4.53 2.88
CA GLY A 49 2.44 -3.55 3.69
C GLY A 49 3.97 -3.70 3.62
N VAL A 50 4.67 -2.65 4.05
CA VAL A 50 6.12 -2.57 4.18
C VAL A 50 6.48 -2.11 5.60
N LEU A 51 7.38 -2.85 6.25
CA LEU A 51 7.89 -2.50 7.57
C LEU A 51 8.89 -1.33 7.47
N SER A 52 8.90 -0.48 8.49
CA SER A 52 9.97 0.48 8.72
C SER A 52 11.30 -0.26 8.98
N PRO A 53 12.47 0.39 8.75
CA PRO A 53 13.76 -0.26 8.92
C PRO A 53 14.01 -0.81 10.33
N ASP A 54 13.45 -0.15 11.35
CA ASP A 54 13.50 -0.59 12.75
C ASP A 54 12.46 -1.66 13.10
N GLY A 55 11.58 -2.04 12.16
CA GLY A 55 10.54 -3.04 12.33
C GLY A 55 9.32 -2.60 13.15
N ASN A 56 9.26 -1.35 13.60
CA ASN A 56 8.23 -0.91 14.56
C ASN A 56 6.93 -0.41 13.92
N THR A 57 6.96 -0.03 12.65
CA THR A 57 5.82 0.56 11.95
C THR A 57 5.55 -0.15 10.63
N LEU A 58 4.31 -0.57 10.41
CA LEU A 58 3.84 -1.09 9.12
C LEU A 58 3.21 0.05 8.31
N ALA A 59 3.69 0.32 7.11
CA ALA A 59 3.02 1.17 6.14
C ALA A 59 2.28 0.31 5.10
N PHE A 60 1.04 0.61 4.78
CA PHE A 60 0.20 -0.18 3.86
C PHE A 60 -0.78 0.71 3.11
N THR A 61 -1.50 0.15 2.14
CA THR A 61 -2.56 0.87 1.43
C THR A 61 -3.94 0.43 1.87
N VAL A 62 -4.88 1.36 1.94
CA VAL A 62 -6.31 1.09 2.14
C VAL A 62 -7.04 1.58 0.90
N THR A 63 -7.80 0.69 0.25
CA THR A 63 -8.65 1.03 -0.89
C THR A 63 -10.12 0.98 -0.49
N THR A 64 -10.84 2.06 -0.73
CA THR A 64 -12.29 2.19 -0.53
C THR A 64 -13.00 2.31 -1.89
N VAL A 65 -14.28 1.92 -1.94
CA VAL A 65 -15.13 2.15 -3.12
C VAL A 65 -15.92 3.44 -2.91
N LEU A 66 -15.92 4.32 -3.91
CA LEU A 66 -16.70 5.55 -3.96
C LEU A 66 -17.84 5.34 -4.95
N GLU A 67 -18.96 4.82 -4.46
CA GLU A 67 -20.10 4.38 -5.27
C GLU A 67 -20.66 5.49 -6.16
N ASP A 68 -20.94 6.67 -5.58
CA ASP A 68 -21.46 7.84 -6.30
C ASP A 68 -20.57 8.32 -7.46
N LYS A 69 -19.30 7.90 -7.47
CA LYS A 69 -18.30 8.29 -8.46
C LYS A 69 -17.90 7.16 -9.40
N ASP A 70 -18.39 5.94 -9.18
CA ASP A 70 -17.92 4.71 -9.84
C ASP A 70 -16.38 4.60 -9.86
N LEU A 71 -15.76 4.91 -8.72
CA LEU A 71 -14.31 4.93 -8.59
C LEU A 71 -13.85 4.20 -7.34
N ARG A 72 -12.58 3.80 -7.33
CA ARG A 72 -11.87 3.33 -6.14
C ARG A 72 -10.90 4.41 -5.68
N HIS A 73 -10.77 4.56 -4.37
CA HIS A 73 -9.83 5.50 -3.78
C HIS A 73 -8.84 4.76 -2.90
N THR A 74 -7.54 4.97 -3.15
CA THR A 74 -6.45 4.34 -2.40
C THR A 74 -5.62 5.37 -1.67
N GLU A 75 -5.43 5.12 -0.38
CA GLU A 75 -4.64 5.94 0.53
C GLU A 75 -3.50 5.14 1.14
N VAL A 76 -2.42 5.81 1.56
CA VAL A 76 -1.36 5.19 2.37
C VAL A 76 -1.64 5.43 3.85
N TRP A 77 -1.56 4.36 4.62
CA TRP A 77 -1.77 4.30 6.06
C TRP A 77 -0.56 3.70 6.76
N ILE A 78 -0.41 3.98 8.05
CA ILE A 78 0.58 3.33 8.91
C ILE A 78 -0.08 2.78 10.18
N GLN A 79 0.54 1.78 10.79
CA GLN A 79 0.16 1.26 12.09
C GLN A 79 1.39 0.76 12.86
N PRO A 80 1.47 0.95 14.19
CA PRO A 80 2.51 0.30 15.00
C PRO A 80 2.38 -1.23 14.93
N VAL A 81 3.51 -1.93 14.81
CA VAL A 81 3.53 -3.40 14.75
C VAL A 81 3.10 -4.03 16.08
N ALA A 82 3.35 -3.34 17.20
CA ALA A 82 2.85 -3.73 18.51
C ALA A 82 1.30 -3.66 18.62
N GLY A 83 0.61 -3.14 17.61
CA GLY A 83 -0.83 -2.90 17.60
C GLY A 83 -1.21 -1.46 17.92
N GLY A 84 -2.51 -1.17 17.87
CA GLY A 84 -3.06 0.18 18.04
C GLY A 84 -3.78 0.70 16.80
N ALA A 85 -4.20 1.96 16.83
CA ALA A 85 -4.97 2.56 15.74
C ALA A 85 -4.09 2.79 14.49
N ALA A 86 -4.63 2.43 13.33
CA ALA A 86 -4.04 2.82 12.05
C ALA A 86 -4.26 4.31 11.81
N ARG A 87 -3.27 4.97 11.21
CA ARG A 87 -3.28 6.39 10.89
C ARG A 87 -3.06 6.62 9.40
N ARG A 88 -3.93 7.40 8.78
CA ARG A 88 -3.74 7.83 7.40
C ARG A 88 -2.53 8.76 7.27
N MET A 89 -1.72 8.54 6.26
CA MET A 89 -0.53 9.35 5.95
C MET A 89 -0.71 10.31 4.77
N THR A 90 -1.70 10.07 3.93
CA THR A 90 -1.90 10.83 2.69
C THR A 90 -3.19 11.64 2.72
N ALA A 91 -3.20 12.76 2.00
CA ALA A 91 -4.40 13.57 1.88
C ALA A 91 -5.50 12.83 1.09
N PRO A 92 -6.75 12.79 1.57
CA PRO A 92 -7.86 12.05 0.95
C PRO A 92 -8.28 12.57 -0.43
N ALA A 93 -7.76 13.72 -0.85
CA ALA A 93 -8.05 14.26 -2.17
C ALA A 93 -7.26 13.57 -3.30
N PHE A 94 -6.27 12.73 -2.97
CA PHE A 94 -5.33 12.19 -3.96
C PHE A 94 -5.10 10.70 -3.78
N GLU A 95 -5.11 9.97 -4.90
CA GLU A 95 -4.66 8.59 -4.96
C GLU A 95 -3.21 8.48 -4.50
N SER A 96 -2.93 7.52 -3.62
CA SER A 96 -1.60 7.27 -3.08
C SER A 96 -1.33 5.77 -2.93
N THR A 97 -0.21 5.30 -3.48
CA THR A 97 0.14 3.87 -3.56
C THR A 97 1.62 3.63 -3.32
N ALA A 98 2.02 2.36 -3.28
CA ALA A 98 3.42 1.92 -3.24
C ALA A 98 4.27 2.58 -2.14
N PRO A 99 3.87 2.49 -0.85
CA PRO A 99 4.69 3.01 0.23
C PRO A 99 6.07 2.35 0.27
N ARG A 100 7.09 3.14 0.62
CA ARG A 100 8.49 2.73 0.83
C ARG A 100 9.15 3.63 1.86
N TRP A 101 9.87 3.04 2.82
CA TRP A 101 10.64 3.80 3.81
C TRP A 101 12.01 4.19 3.27
N SER A 102 12.56 5.33 3.72
CA SER A 102 14.00 5.57 3.67
C SER A 102 14.74 4.60 4.59
N ASP A 103 16.01 4.33 4.30
CA ASP A 103 16.86 3.43 5.10
C ASP A 103 16.99 3.88 6.57
N ASP A 104 16.94 5.19 6.82
CA ASP A 104 16.97 5.77 8.15
C ASP A 104 15.60 5.83 8.86
N GLY A 105 14.53 5.39 8.19
CA GLY A 105 13.15 5.40 8.69
C GLY A 105 12.50 6.79 8.81
N LYS A 106 13.21 7.87 8.47
CA LYS A 106 12.74 9.25 8.68
C LYS A 106 11.82 9.76 7.57
N THR A 107 11.71 9.05 6.46
CA THR A 107 10.91 9.45 5.31
C THR A 107 10.07 8.29 4.81
N LEU A 108 8.78 8.54 4.60
CA LEU A 108 7.89 7.63 3.88
C LEU A 108 7.65 8.16 2.47
N TYR A 109 8.14 7.44 1.47
CA TYR A 109 7.89 7.68 0.06
C TYR A 109 6.66 6.93 -0.42
N PHE A 110 5.96 7.49 -1.40
CA PHE A 110 4.82 6.86 -2.06
C PHE A 110 4.57 7.49 -3.45
N THR A 111 3.76 6.82 -4.25
CA THR A 111 3.34 7.30 -5.57
C THR A 111 2.00 8.01 -5.45
N SER A 112 1.89 9.26 -5.90
CA SER A 112 0.65 10.02 -5.93
C SER A 112 0.60 10.96 -7.14
N GLN A 113 -0.54 11.00 -7.84
CA GLN A 113 -0.79 11.96 -8.91
C GLN A 113 -1.52 13.16 -8.31
N ARG A 114 -0.93 14.35 -8.43
CA ARG A 114 -1.54 15.59 -7.93
C ARG A 114 -1.48 16.69 -8.99
N PRO A 115 -2.53 17.53 -9.11
CA PRO A 115 -2.56 18.63 -10.08
C PRO A 115 -1.31 19.52 -9.98
N GLY A 116 -0.73 19.87 -11.14
CA GLY A 116 0.43 20.75 -11.22
C GLY A 116 1.79 20.12 -10.84
N SER A 117 1.83 18.82 -10.49
CA SER A 117 3.10 18.12 -10.26
C SER A 117 3.70 17.58 -11.56
N ARG A 118 5.03 17.72 -11.71
CA ARG A 118 5.79 17.14 -12.84
C ARG A 118 6.20 15.68 -12.63
N GLY A 119 5.87 15.09 -11.48
CA GLY A 119 6.20 13.72 -11.15
C GLY A 119 5.25 13.14 -10.12
N THR A 120 5.29 11.81 -9.98
CA THR A 120 4.38 11.07 -9.11
C THR A 120 5.04 10.60 -7.82
N SER A 121 6.33 10.86 -7.61
CA SER A 121 7.02 10.52 -6.37
C SER A 121 6.80 11.60 -5.30
N TRP A 122 6.15 11.21 -4.21
CA TRP A 122 5.86 12.06 -3.06
C TRP A 122 6.49 11.47 -1.80
N ALA A 123 6.68 12.32 -0.79
CA ALA A 123 7.22 11.91 0.48
C ALA A 123 6.59 12.68 1.64
N VAL A 124 6.55 12.06 2.82
CA VAL A 124 6.25 12.70 4.10
C VAL A 124 7.43 12.49 5.04
N ARG A 125 7.80 13.53 5.79
CA ARG A 125 8.80 13.44 6.87
C ARG A 125 8.14 12.83 8.09
N MET A 126 8.71 11.73 8.59
CA MET A 126 8.14 10.96 9.69
C MET A 126 8.64 11.45 11.05
N ASP A 127 9.82 12.07 11.06
CA ASP A 127 10.46 12.70 12.21
C ASP A 127 9.98 14.14 12.45
N GLU A 128 9.69 14.88 11.37
CA GLU A 128 9.22 16.27 11.45
C GLU A 128 7.68 16.39 11.33
N GLY A 129 7.03 15.39 10.73
CA GLY A 129 5.62 15.47 10.34
C GLY A 129 5.39 16.42 9.17
N GLY A 130 4.15 16.93 9.06
CA GLY A 130 3.75 17.91 8.05
C GLY A 130 3.18 17.31 6.76
N GLU A 131 2.91 18.20 5.81
CA GLU A 131 2.30 17.85 4.52
C GLU A 131 3.26 17.12 3.59
N ALA A 132 2.68 16.25 2.77
CA ALA A 132 3.44 15.55 1.75
C ALA A 132 4.01 16.51 0.71
N PHE A 133 5.26 16.29 0.32
CA PHE A 133 5.95 17.09 -0.68
C PHE A 133 6.34 16.28 -1.91
N ALA A 134 6.37 16.94 -3.08
CA ALA A 134 6.83 16.33 -4.32
C ALA A 134 8.36 16.18 -4.28
N VAL A 135 8.84 14.94 -4.35
CA VAL A 135 10.28 14.62 -4.24
C VAL A 135 11.07 15.28 -5.36
N ALA A 136 10.53 15.21 -6.57
CA ALA A 136 11.14 15.76 -7.77
C ALA A 136 11.34 17.29 -7.66
N ARG A 137 10.34 18.03 -7.16
CA ARG A 137 10.38 19.50 -7.16
C ARG A 137 11.41 20.07 -6.19
N GLN A 138 11.65 19.41 -5.07
CA GLN A 138 12.62 19.87 -4.07
C GLN A 138 14.05 19.41 -4.35
N ARG A 139 14.23 18.27 -5.02
CA ARG A 139 15.55 17.63 -5.15
C ARG A 139 16.13 17.65 -6.56
N LEU A 140 15.33 17.90 -7.59
CA LEU A 140 15.85 18.04 -8.95
C LEU A 140 16.49 19.41 -9.15
N LYS A 141 17.75 19.41 -9.60
CA LYS A 141 18.46 20.63 -10.00
C LYS A 141 18.06 21.15 -11.38
N GLY A 142 17.45 20.29 -12.22
CA GLY A 142 17.07 20.62 -13.59
C GLY A 142 16.81 19.37 -14.42
N GLY A 143 16.59 19.58 -15.72
CA GLY A 143 16.46 18.52 -16.73
C GLY A 143 17.43 18.77 -17.89
N LEU A 144 17.84 17.69 -18.54
CA LEU A 144 18.67 17.73 -19.73
C LEU A 144 17.92 17.06 -20.88
N ALA A 145 18.11 17.57 -22.10
CA ALA A 145 17.58 16.98 -23.31
C ALA A 145 18.72 16.37 -24.13
N VAL A 146 18.41 15.27 -24.80
CA VAL A 146 19.29 14.58 -25.74
C VAL A 146 18.49 14.28 -27.01
N THR A 147 19.20 14.13 -28.12
CA THR A 147 18.65 13.81 -29.44
C THR A 147 18.61 12.30 -29.66
N ASP A 148 17.75 11.84 -30.56
CA ASP A 148 17.66 10.42 -30.94
C ASP A 148 19.00 9.84 -31.42
N ALA A 149 19.79 10.64 -32.13
CA ALA A 149 21.13 10.23 -32.58
C ALA A 149 22.10 10.02 -31.39
N GLU A 150 22.04 10.88 -30.38
CA GLU A 150 22.81 10.71 -29.14
C GLU A 150 22.36 9.48 -28.35
N VAL A 151 21.05 9.22 -28.32
CA VAL A 151 20.46 8.02 -27.70
C VAL A 151 20.92 6.75 -28.40
N LYS A 152 20.86 6.67 -29.74
CA LYS A 152 21.35 5.52 -30.51
C LYS A 152 22.84 5.25 -30.25
N ARG A 153 23.68 6.29 -30.22
CA ARG A 153 25.10 6.15 -29.85
C ARG A 153 25.28 5.63 -28.43
N ALA A 154 24.48 6.12 -27.47
CA ALA A 154 24.54 5.65 -26.09
C ALA A 154 24.12 4.18 -25.95
N MET A 155 23.09 3.73 -26.68
CA MET A 155 22.69 2.31 -26.73
C MET A 155 23.84 1.44 -27.24
N ALA A 156 24.50 1.86 -28.32
CA ALA A 156 25.64 1.12 -28.86
C ALA A 156 26.84 1.10 -27.92
N LEU A 157 27.15 2.21 -27.25
CA LEU A 157 28.21 2.28 -26.25
C LEU A 157 27.92 1.34 -25.07
N ALA A 158 26.70 1.37 -24.53
CA ALA A 158 26.28 0.51 -23.43
C ALA A 158 26.46 -0.97 -23.80
N PHE A 159 26.05 -1.36 -25.01
CA PHE A 159 26.23 -2.73 -25.49
C PHE A 159 27.70 -3.10 -25.68
N ARG A 160 28.47 -2.27 -26.38
CA ARG A 160 29.85 -2.59 -26.77
C ARG A 160 30.79 -2.63 -25.56
N HIS A 161 30.64 -1.70 -24.62
CA HIS A 161 31.58 -1.49 -23.52
C HIS A 161 31.07 -1.99 -22.16
N LEU A 162 29.77 -1.87 -21.89
CA LEU A 162 29.19 -2.29 -20.60
C LEU A 162 28.53 -3.66 -20.68
N LYS A 163 28.35 -4.20 -21.90
CA LYS A 163 27.60 -5.45 -22.17
C LYS A 163 26.16 -5.39 -21.67
N VAL A 164 25.58 -4.18 -21.67
CA VAL A 164 24.19 -3.92 -21.29
C VAL A 164 23.38 -3.59 -22.54
N VAL A 165 22.26 -4.27 -22.74
CA VAL A 165 21.28 -3.93 -23.78
C VAL A 165 20.28 -2.94 -23.18
N THR A 166 20.12 -1.79 -23.83
CA THR A 166 19.19 -0.74 -23.41
C THR A 166 18.19 -0.42 -24.52
N GLU A 167 16.96 -0.08 -24.14
CA GLU A 167 16.01 0.59 -25.03
C GLU A 167 16.31 2.11 -25.11
N PRO A 168 15.69 2.87 -26.05
CA PRO A 168 15.96 4.30 -26.19
C PRO A 168 15.79 5.09 -24.90
N GLY A 169 14.66 4.90 -24.19
CA GLY A 169 14.40 5.56 -22.91
C GLY A 169 15.42 5.20 -21.83
N GLY A 170 15.84 3.92 -21.80
CA GLY A 170 16.87 3.42 -20.89
C GLY A 170 18.26 4.00 -21.11
N ALA A 171 18.55 4.51 -22.31
CA ALA A 171 19.85 5.05 -22.67
C ALA A 171 19.97 6.58 -22.51
N VAL A 172 18.87 7.29 -22.23
CA VAL A 172 18.85 8.78 -22.15
C VAL A 172 19.87 9.33 -21.14
N GLY A 173 19.99 8.71 -19.96
CA GLY A 173 20.95 9.13 -18.95
C GLY A 173 22.41 8.95 -19.39
N ILE A 174 22.69 7.84 -20.11
CA ILE A 174 24.02 7.55 -20.66
C ILE A 174 24.34 8.58 -21.75
N ALA A 175 23.38 8.87 -22.63
CA ALA A 175 23.52 9.89 -23.68
C ALA A 175 23.83 11.27 -23.10
N ALA A 176 23.13 11.68 -22.03
CA ALA A 176 23.34 13.00 -21.42
C ALA A 176 24.76 13.15 -20.85
N VAL A 177 25.26 12.11 -20.20
CA VAL A 177 26.63 12.06 -19.66
C VAL A 177 27.67 12.04 -20.78
N MET A 178 27.49 11.17 -21.76
CA MET A 178 28.41 11.01 -22.89
C MET A 178 28.54 12.29 -23.73
N CYS A 179 27.43 13.00 -23.93
CA CYS A 179 27.39 14.22 -24.74
C CYS A 179 27.76 15.50 -23.95
N GLY A 180 28.30 15.36 -22.74
CA GLY A 180 28.80 16.49 -21.95
C GLY A 180 27.71 17.48 -21.55
N ARG A 181 26.45 17.04 -21.43
CA ARG A 181 25.31 17.91 -21.08
C ARG A 181 25.38 18.43 -19.64
N MET A 182 26.33 17.96 -18.84
CA MET A 182 26.67 18.53 -17.54
C MET A 182 28.18 18.40 -17.24
N PRO A 183 28.75 19.30 -16.41
CA PRO A 183 30.14 19.17 -15.97
C PRO A 183 30.31 18.03 -14.96
N ILE A 184 30.99 16.95 -15.39
CA ILE A 184 31.23 15.74 -14.58
C ILE A 184 32.70 15.44 -14.27
N LYS A 185 33.65 16.19 -14.84
CA LYS A 185 35.08 15.93 -14.68
C LYS A 185 35.47 15.96 -13.19
N GLY A 186 36.16 14.91 -12.74
CA GLY A 186 36.57 14.76 -11.33
C GLY A 186 35.43 14.41 -10.37
N ARG A 187 34.24 14.04 -10.87
CA ARG A 187 33.09 13.64 -10.05
C ARG A 187 32.75 12.17 -10.25
N THR A 188 32.29 11.54 -9.18
CA THR A 188 31.62 10.24 -9.28
C THR A 188 30.17 10.47 -9.70
N VAL A 189 29.76 9.88 -10.81
CA VAL A 189 28.41 10.02 -11.38
C VAL A 189 27.77 8.65 -11.50
N VAL A 190 26.55 8.53 -11.00
CA VAL A 190 25.72 7.33 -11.18
C VAL A 190 24.69 7.62 -12.26
N VAL A 191 24.60 6.73 -13.24
CA VAL A 191 23.58 6.76 -14.30
C VAL A 191 22.75 5.49 -14.19
N VAL A 192 21.43 5.63 -14.20
CA VAL A 192 20.51 4.49 -14.21
C VAL A 192 20.13 4.17 -15.65
N ALA A 193 20.51 2.98 -16.12
CA ALA A 193 20.02 2.41 -17.37
C ALA A 193 18.66 1.74 -17.10
N SER A 194 17.56 2.43 -17.37
CA SER A 194 16.25 2.08 -16.79
C SER A 194 15.50 0.93 -17.47
N GLY A 195 15.89 0.52 -18.67
CA GLY A 195 15.14 -0.48 -19.45
C GLY A 195 15.89 -1.01 -20.66
N GLY A 196 15.47 -2.18 -21.13
CA GLY A 196 16.12 -2.95 -22.21
C GLY A 196 15.15 -3.60 -23.19
N ASN A 197 13.85 -3.24 -23.17
CA ASN A 197 12.83 -3.85 -24.01
C ASN A 197 12.87 -3.22 -25.41
N VAL A 198 13.87 -3.61 -26.20
CA VAL A 198 14.14 -3.03 -27.51
C VAL A 198 13.83 -4.01 -28.64
N ASP A 199 13.18 -3.52 -29.69
CA ASP A 199 13.01 -4.26 -30.94
C ASP A 199 14.38 -4.54 -31.60
N ALA A 200 14.52 -5.72 -32.21
CA ALA A 200 15.79 -6.16 -32.78
C ALA A 200 16.23 -5.32 -34.00
N ALA A 201 15.30 -4.80 -34.79
CA ALA A 201 15.62 -3.95 -35.94
C ALA A 201 16.10 -2.57 -35.48
N LEU A 202 15.39 -1.97 -34.52
CA LEU A 202 15.81 -0.70 -33.90
C LEU A 202 17.17 -0.83 -33.22
N PHE A 203 17.40 -1.92 -32.47
CA PHE A 203 18.68 -2.15 -31.81
C PHE A 203 19.82 -2.28 -32.83
N ARG A 204 19.59 -3.02 -33.91
CA ARG A 204 20.57 -3.14 -35.01
C ARG A 204 20.89 -1.79 -35.65
N GLU A 205 19.88 -0.96 -35.86
CA GLU A 205 20.07 0.41 -36.36
C GLU A 205 20.93 1.23 -35.41
N ALA A 206 20.67 1.17 -34.10
CA ALA A 206 21.47 1.86 -33.09
C ALA A 206 22.93 1.39 -33.10
N LEU A 207 23.17 0.09 -33.25
CA LEU A 207 24.52 -0.48 -33.37
C LEU A 207 25.24 -0.08 -34.66
N ALA A 208 24.52 0.29 -35.73
CA ALA A 208 25.11 0.75 -36.98
C ALA A 208 25.40 2.26 -36.98
N ALA A 209 24.67 3.04 -36.19
CA ALA A 209 24.77 4.50 -36.12
C ALA A 209 25.92 5.05 -35.25
N ALA A 210 26.76 4.16 -34.70
CA ALA A 210 27.77 4.47 -33.68
C ALA A 210 29.18 4.03 -34.06
#